data_AF-A0A1G3FPX9-F1
#
_entry.id   AF-A0A1G3FPX9-F1
#
_cell.length_a   1.000
_cell.length_b   1.000
_cell.length_c   1.000
_cell.angle_alpha   90.00
_cell.angle_beta   90.00
_cell.angle_gamma   90.00
#
_symmetry.space_group_name_H-M   'P 1'
#
loop_
_entity.id
_entity.type
_entity.pdbx_description
1 polymer ?
#
loop_
_entity_poly.entity_id
_entity_poly.type
_entity_poly.pdbx_seq_one_letter_code
_entity_poly.pdbx_strand_id
1 'polypeptide(L)'
;MALFSFRRDATPAASGANAEMEAFLQGYSIEVMPRTAEKVEDFRALLPKGTRVYIAHIEGTAIEDMVATAKRLNAEGYPVMPHFPARIIKDRATLADWIARYQGEADVKQALLLGGGVNTPAGEYDSSMQLIETGLFTGFERLHVAGHPEGNRDIDKDGGDAIVMQALKWKQDFANRTDAKMAIATQFCFESGPVIDWVNRINAAGVSIPVHIGVAGPA
;
A
#
# COMPACT_ATOMS: atom_id res chain seq x y z
N MET A 1 -60.04 -7.66 2.79
CA MET A 1 -58.82 -8.32 2.26
C MET A 1 -57.63 -7.79 3.03
N ALA A 2 -56.84 -8.69 3.60
CA ALA A 2 -55.79 -8.37 4.57
C ALA A 2 -54.57 -7.71 3.90
N LEU A 3 -54.14 -6.58 4.45
CA LEU A 3 -52.84 -5.96 4.18
C LEU A 3 -51.81 -6.66 5.06
N PHE A 4 -50.95 -7.48 4.46
CA PHE A 4 -49.79 -8.06 5.14
C PHE A 4 -48.70 -6.98 5.30
N SER A 5 -48.57 -6.44 6.50
CA SER A 5 -47.41 -5.64 6.89
C SER A 5 -46.24 -6.57 7.22
N PHE A 6 -45.30 -6.74 6.30
CA PHE A 6 -44.00 -7.33 6.62
C PHE A 6 -43.13 -6.28 7.34
N ARG A 7 -43.35 -6.10 8.64
CA ARG A 7 -42.32 -5.55 9.51
C ARG A 7 -41.26 -6.63 9.69
N ARG A 8 -40.13 -6.47 8.99
CA ARG A 8 -38.88 -7.10 9.43
C ARG A 8 -38.49 -6.39 10.72
N ASP A 9 -38.49 -7.12 11.82
CA ASP A 9 -37.79 -6.66 13.01
C ASP A 9 -36.33 -6.43 12.60
N ALA A 10 -35.92 -5.16 12.58
CA ALA A 10 -34.52 -4.82 12.48
C ALA A 10 -33.87 -5.37 13.76
N THR A 11 -33.16 -6.48 13.62
CA THR A 11 -32.18 -6.91 14.62
C THR A 11 -31.35 -5.67 14.96
N PRO A 12 -31.24 -5.27 16.24
CA PRO A 12 -30.39 -4.15 16.59
C PRO A 12 -29.00 -4.45 16.03
N ALA A 13 -28.46 -3.55 15.20
CA ALA A 13 -27.06 -3.61 14.82
C ALA A 13 -26.26 -3.75 16.11
N ALA A 14 -25.42 -4.78 16.20
CA ALA A 14 -24.67 -5.09 17.41
C ALA A 14 -23.99 -3.82 17.91
N SER A 15 -24.51 -3.27 19.01
CA SER A 15 -23.96 -2.12 19.69
C SER A 15 -22.72 -2.59 20.43
N GLY A 16 -21.56 -2.27 19.87
CA GLY A 16 -20.26 -2.54 20.45
C GLY A 16 -19.26 -2.81 19.34
N ALA A 17 -18.45 -1.81 19.00
CA ALA A 17 -17.20 -2.12 18.34
C ALA A 17 -16.47 -3.13 19.24
N ASN A 18 -16.21 -4.31 18.70
CA ASN A 18 -15.53 -5.38 19.43
C ASN A 18 -14.13 -4.87 19.83
N ALA A 19 -13.65 -5.09 21.05
CA ALA A 19 -12.36 -4.57 21.49
C ALA A 19 -11.21 -5.04 20.56
N GLU A 20 -11.34 -6.24 20.02
CA GLU A 20 -10.45 -6.79 18.99
C GLU A 20 -10.55 -6.04 17.67
N MET A 21 -11.73 -5.58 17.27
CA MET A 21 -11.91 -4.75 16.07
C MET A 21 -11.30 -3.37 16.25
N GLU A 22 -11.51 -2.74 17.42
CA GLU A 22 -10.87 -1.45 17.73
C GLU A 22 -9.35 -1.56 17.72
N ALA A 23 -8.81 -2.61 18.32
CA ALA A 23 -7.38 -2.90 18.31
C ALA A 23 -6.86 -3.17 16.88
N PHE A 24 -7.63 -3.91 16.07
CA PHE A 24 -7.27 -4.22 14.68
C PHE A 24 -7.25 -2.98 13.78
N LEU A 25 -8.17 -2.03 14.01
CA LEU A 25 -8.24 -0.76 13.26
C LEU A 25 -7.27 0.30 13.78
N GLN A 26 -6.56 0.04 14.88
CA GLN A 26 -5.59 0.99 15.42
C GLN A 26 -4.45 1.24 14.42
N GLY A 27 -4.25 2.51 14.09
CA GLY A 27 -3.20 2.89 13.13
C GLY A 27 -3.53 2.55 11.68
N TYR A 28 -4.83 2.42 11.34
CA TYR A 28 -5.27 2.27 9.97
C TYR A 28 -4.72 3.38 9.06
N SER A 29 -4.68 3.08 7.77
CA SER A 29 -4.28 3.99 6.72
C SER A 29 -5.32 3.99 5.61
N ILE A 30 -5.30 5.01 4.77
CA ILE A 30 -6.14 5.08 3.57
C ILE A 30 -5.28 5.23 2.32
N GLU A 31 -5.85 4.90 1.16
CA GLU A 31 -5.21 5.12 -0.14
C GLU A 31 -6.08 6.06 -0.99
N VAL A 32 -5.43 6.99 -1.68
CA VAL A 32 -6.07 7.90 -2.64
C VAL A 32 -5.29 7.93 -3.94
N MET A 33 -5.95 8.33 -5.02
CA MET A 33 -5.28 8.80 -6.25
C MET A 33 -5.31 10.33 -6.26
N PRO A 34 -4.38 11.02 -6.93
CA PRO A 34 -4.41 12.49 -7.08
C PRO A 34 -5.80 13.02 -7.48
N ARG A 35 -6.38 12.48 -8.55
CA ARG A 35 -7.74 12.83 -9.04
C ARG A 35 -8.87 12.64 -8.02
N THR A 36 -8.70 11.75 -7.05
CA THR A 36 -9.69 11.50 -5.99
C THR A 36 -9.45 12.47 -4.84
N ALA A 37 -8.19 12.73 -4.50
CA ALA A 37 -7.81 13.70 -3.48
C ALA A 37 -8.24 15.12 -3.85
N GLU A 38 -8.20 15.50 -5.13
CA GLU A 38 -8.72 16.78 -5.63
C GLU A 38 -10.20 17.02 -5.32
N LYS A 39 -11.01 15.95 -5.24
CA LYS A 39 -12.45 16.04 -4.94
C LYS A 39 -12.73 16.15 -3.44
N VAL A 40 -11.74 15.90 -2.60
CA VAL A 40 -11.84 16.08 -1.16
C VAL A 40 -11.41 17.51 -0.85
N GLU A 41 -12.31 18.33 -0.31
CA GLU A 41 -11.99 19.73 0.02
C GLU A 41 -11.04 19.84 1.22
N ASP A 42 -11.26 19.05 2.27
CA ASP A 42 -10.46 19.06 3.50
C ASP A 42 -10.37 17.66 4.11
N PHE A 43 -9.20 17.03 4.09
CA PHE A 43 -9.04 15.70 4.70
C PHE A 43 -9.16 15.75 6.22
N ARG A 44 -8.88 16.90 6.87
CA ARG A 44 -8.97 17.08 8.34
C ARG A 44 -10.40 16.96 8.86
N ALA A 45 -11.39 17.13 7.99
CA ALA A 45 -12.79 16.88 8.32
C ALA A 45 -13.15 15.39 8.25
N LEU A 46 -12.34 14.55 7.60
CA LEU A 46 -12.65 13.15 7.30
C LEU A 46 -11.77 12.16 8.05
N LEU A 47 -10.53 12.53 8.37
CA LEU A 47 -9.53 11.63 8.93
C LEU A 47 -8.97 12.16 10.24
N PRO A 48 -8.69 11.28 11.21
CA PRO A 48 -7.87 11.63 12.37
C PRO A 48 -6.49 12.12 11.91
N LYS A 49 -5.99 13.18 12.54
CA LYS A 49 -4.65 13.70 12.29
C LYS A 49 -3.59 12.60 12.47
N GLY A 50 -2.61 12.57 11.57
CA GLY A 50 -1.54 11.57 11.60
C GLY A 50 -1.89 10.24 10.95
N THR A 51 -3.11 10.06 10.45
CA THR A 51 -3.48 8.90 9.61
C THR A 51 -2.56 8.83 8.40
N ARG A 52 -1.94 7.68 8.14
CA ARG A 52 -1.10 7.51 6.95
C ARG A 52 -1.97 7.51 5.70
N VAL A 53 -1.55 8.28 4.69
CA VAL A 53 -2.22 8.33 3.39
C VAL A 53 -1.26 7.82 2.30
N TYR A 54 -1.65 6.73 1.66
CA TYR A 54 -1.01 6.22 0.45
C TYR A 54 -1.47 7.04 -0.75
N ILE A 55 -0.55 7.35 -1.66
CA ILE A 55 -0.89 7.96 -2.95
C ILE A 55 -0.56 6.97 -4.05
N ALA A 56 -1.60 6.44 -4.70
CA ALA A 56 -1.47 5.51 -5.79
C ALA A 56 -0.92 6.21 -7.05
N HIS A 57 0.24 5.75 -7.51
CA HIS A 57 0.85 6.15 -8.78
C HIS A 57 0.57 5.07 -9.82
N ILE A 58 -0.20 5.42 -10.85
CA ILE A 58 -0.48 4.55 -11.99
C ILE A 58 0.08 5.15 -13.28
N GLU A 59 0.24 4.32 -14.31
CA GLU A 59 0.67 4.78 -15.63
C GLU A 59 -0.21 5.96 -16.11
N GLY A 60 0.42 6.96 -16.71
CA GLY A 60 -0.24 8.19 -17.18
C GLY A 60 -0.48 9.25 -16.11
N THR A 61 -0.21 8.97 -14.83
CA THR A 61 -0.24 10.02 -13.78
C THR A 61 1.10 10.75 -13.75
N ALA A 62 1.07 12.07 -13.92
CA ALA A 62 2.26 12.90 -13.91
C ALA A 62 2.88 12.96 -12.51
N ILE A 63 4.21 13.03 -12.43
CA ILE A 63 4.90 13.14 -11.13
C ILE A 63 4.55 14.47 -10.43
N GLU A 64 4.21 15.51 -11.20
CA GLU A 64 3.71 16.79 -10.71
C GLU A 64 2.45 16.63 -9.85
N ASP A 65 1.47 15.85 -10.35
CA ASP A 65 0.21 15.61 -9.65
C ASP A 65 0.44 14.82 -8.36
N MET A 66 1.37 13.88 -8.40
CA MET A 66 1.76 13.08 -7.24
C MET A 66 2.42 13.94 -6.16
N VAL A 67 3.40 14.77 -6.53
CA VAL A 67 4.12 15.65 -5.61
C VAL A 67 3.19 16.73 -5.05
N ALA A 68 2.32 17.31 -5.87
CA ALA A 68 1.31 18.27 -5.41
C ALA A 68 0.35 17.65 -4.39
N THR A 69 -0.13 16.43 -4.65
CA THR A 69 -0.99 15.68 -3.72
C THR A 69 -0.26 15.38 -2.41
N ALA A 70 1.00 14.93 -2.49
CA ALA A 70 1.82 14.64 -1.31
C ALA A 70 2.05 15.90 -0.46
N LYS A 71 2.42 17.01 -1.10
CA LYS A 71 2.65 18.29 -0.43
C LYS A 71 1.41 18.78 0.30
N ARG A 72 0.24 18.69 -0.36
CA ARG A 72 -1.04 19.06 0.25
C ARG A 72 -1.34 18.22 1.49
N LEU A 73 -1.30 16.89 1.37
CA LEU A 73 -1.61 15.99 2.48
C LEU A 73 -0.65 16.17 3.66
N ASN A 74 0.64 16.36 3.37
CA ASN A 74 1.62 16.65 4.42
C ASN A 74 1.31 17.98 5.13
N ALA A 75 1.01 19.05 4.37
CA ALA A 75 0.61 20.34 4.94
C ALA A 75 -0.67 20.26 5.79
N GLU A 76 -1.58 19.34 5.48
CA GLU A 76 -2.79 19.06 6.27
C GLU A 76 -2.51 18.20 7.53
N GLY A 77 -1.28 17.70 7.69
CA GLY A 77 -0.82 16.98 8.89
C GLY A 77 -0.82 15.45 8.77
N TYR A 78 -0.79 14.91 7.55
CA TYR A 78 -0.79 13.47 7.29
C TYR A 78 0.59 12.98 6.84
N PRO A 79 1.13 11.89 7.44
CA PRO A 79 2.28 11.20 6.88
C PRO A 79 1.90 10.54 5.55
N VAL A 80 2.60 10.90 4.49
CA VAL A 80 2.31 10.47 3.12
C VAL A 80 3.23 9.35 2.69
N MET A 81 2.69 8.37 1.97
CA MET A 81 3.43 7.25 1.38
C MET A 81 3.07 7.09 -0.11
N PRO A 82 3.74 7.80 -1.03
CA PRO A 82 3.52 7.59 -2.46
C PRO A 82 3.98 6.20 -2.91
N HIS A 83 3.32 5.70 -3.95
CA HIS A 83 3.72 4.48 -4.65
C HIS A 83 4.88 4.78 -5.61
N PHE A 84 5.83 3.86 -5.68
CA PHE A 84 6.87 3.82 -6.70
C PHE A 84 6.69 2.52 -7.50
N PRO A 85 6.01 2.57 -8.66
CA PRO A 85 5.82 1.42 -9.52
C PRO A 85 7.06 1.26 -10.40
N ALA A 86 7.85 0.22 -10.14
CA ALA A 86 9.11 -0.04 -10.84
C ALA A 86 8.97 0.06 -12.37
N ARG A 87 7.93 -0.59 -12.92
CA ARG A 87 7.74 -0.72 -14.37
C ARG A 87 7.35 0.57 -15.10
N ILE A 88 7.01 1.66 -14.40
CA ILE A 88 6.78 2.96 -15.05
C ILE A 88 7.99 3.90 -14.91
N ILE A 89 9.01 3.50 -14.15
CA ILE A 89 10.21 4.28 -13.90
C ILE A 89 11.26 3.87 -14.93
N LYS A 90 11.65 4.82 -15.78
CA LYS A 90 12.52 4.57 -16.92
C LYS A 90 13.93 4.16 -16.52
N ASP A 91 14.54 4.89 -15.59
CA ASP A 91 15.96 4.75 -15.27
C ASP A 91 16.27 5.30 -13.87
N ARG A 92 17.51 5.06 -13.43
CA ARG A 92 18.00 5.56 -12.13
C ARG A 92 17.90 7.07 -11.98
N ALA A 93 18.08 7.85 -13.05
CA ALA A 93 18.01 9.30 -13.00
C ALA A 93 16.58 9.78 -12.73
N THR A 94 15.60 9.15 -13.40
CA THR A 94 14.16 9.38 -13.16
C THR A 94 13.78 9.05 -11.73
N LEU A 95 14.23 7.89 -11.21
CA LEU A 95 13.99 7.51 -9.82
C LEU A 95 14.57 8.52 -8.82
N ALA A 96 15.80 8.98 -9.06
CA ALA A 96 16.46 9.96 -8.20
C ALA A 96 15.75 11.32 -8.22
N ASP A 97 15.28 11.76 -9.40
CA ASP A 97 14.48 12.98 -9.54
C ASP A 97 13.19 12.89 -8.72
N TRP A 98 12.42 11.80 -8.88
CA TRP A 98 11.17 11.62 -8.14
C TRP A 98 11.40 11.64 -6.63
N ILE A 99 12.43 10.93 -6.15
CA ILE A 99 12.80 10.92 -4.72
C ILE A 99 13.16 12.34 -4.24
N ALA A 100 13.98 13.06 -4.98
CA ALA A 100 14.40 14.41 -4.64
C ALA A 100 13.21 15.38 -4.55
N ARG A 101 12.25 15.28 -5.47
CA ARG A 101 11.03 16.09 -5.48
C ARG A 101 10.12 15.76 -4.30
N TYR A 102 9.88 14.48 -4.03
CA TYR A 102 9.09 14.05 -2.88
C TYR A 102 9.68 14.52 -1.55
N GLN A 103 10.99 14.41 -1.37
CA GLN A 103 11.65 14.86 -0.14
C GLN A 103 11.72 16.39 -0.06
N GLY A 104 12.15 17.05 -1.14
CA GLY A 104 12.41 18.49 -1.15
C GLY A 104 11.17 19.36 -1.21
N GLU A 105 10.12 18.93 -1.92
CA GLU A 105 8.91 19.73 -2.14
C GLU A 105 7.76 19.36 -1.20
N ALA A 106 7.73 18.12 -0.70
CA ALA A 106 6.59 17.55 0.02
C ALA A 106 6.95 16.88 1.37
N ASP A 107 8.22 16.94 1.82
CA ASP A 107 8.72 16.31 3.07
C ASP A 107 8.28 14.84 3.23
N VAL A 108 8.27 14.09 2.12
CA VAL A 108 7.92 12.66 2.14
C VAL A 108 9.07 11.85 2.71
N LYS A 109 8.76 10.98 3.67
CA LYS A 109 9.73 10.10 4.36
C LYS A 109 9.37 8.62 4.27
N GLN A 110 8.31 8.29 3.54
CA GLN A 110 7.77 6.93 3.45
C GLN A 110 7.48 6.59 1.99
N ALA A 111 7.68 5.34 1.58
CA ALA A 111 7.40 4.90 0.21
C ALA A 111 6.76 3.51 0.19
N LEU A 112 5.85 3.26 -0.76
CA LEU A 112 5.42 1.92 -1.13
C LEU A 112 6.10 1.51 -2.44
N LEU A 113 6.96 0.50 -2.38
CA LEU A 113 7.71 0.00 -3.54
C LEU A 113 7.00 -1.23 -4.12
N LEU A 114 6.63 -1.17 -5.39
CA LEU A 114 5.87 -2.23 -6.05
C LEU A 114 6.27 -2.39 -7.53
N GLY A 115 5.91 -3.50 -8.15
CA GLY A 115 6.24 -3.76 -9.56
C GLY A 115 5.52 -2.80 -10.52
N GLY A 116 4.23 -2.59 -10.31
CA GLY A 116 3.36 -1.83 -11.21
C GLY A 116 2.64 -2.73 -12.19
N GLY A 117 1.44 -2.32 -12.62
CA GLY A 117 0.52 -3.16 -13.40
C GLY A 117 0.77 -3.18 -14.91
N VAL A 118 1.78 -2.46 -15.42
CA VAL A 118 2.08 -2.46 -16.86
C VAL A 118 2.85 -3.71 -17.25
N ASN A 119 2.56 -4.24 -18.45
CA ASN A 119 3.17 -5.48 -18.94
C ASN A 119 4.61 -5.29 -19.41
N THR A 120 4.89 -4.14 -20.03
CA THR A 120 6.22 -3.81 -20.56
C THR A 120 6.82 -2.71 -19.68
N PRO A 121 7.95 -2.95 -19.00
CA PRO A 121 8.68 -1.91 -18.30
C PRO A 121 9.00 -0.73 -19.23
N ALA A 122 8.83 0.49 -18.72
CA ALA A 122 9.23 1.72 -19.41
C ALA A 122 10.76 1.85 -19.56
N GLY A 123 11.53 1.07 -18.79
CA GLY A 123 12.98 1.00 -18.89
C GLY A 123 13.59 -0.04 -17.96
N GLU A 124 14.52 0.39 -17.10
CA GLU A 124 15.48 -0.48 -16.39
C GLU A 124 14.87 -1.40 -15.33
N TYR A 125 13.65 -1.12 -14.85
CA TYR A 125 13.10 -1.79 -13.68
C TYR A 125 11.83 -2.60 -13.98
N ASP A 126 11.84 -3.88 -13.64
CA ASP A 126 10.71 -4.80 -13.73
C ASP A 126 10.04 -5.12 -12.38
N SER A 127 10.72 -4.83 -11.28
CA SER A 127 10.32 -5.25 -9.93
C SER A 127 10.81 -4.28 -8.85
N SER A 128 10.11 -4.29 -7.71
CA SER A 128 10.43 -3.42 -6.57
C SER A 128 11.79 -3.71 -5.93
N MET A 129 12.33 -4.92 -6.11
CA MET A 129 13.65 -5.29 -5.55
C MET A 129 14.75 -4.46 -6.22
N GLN A 130 14.67 -4.25 -7.53
CA GLN A 130 15.65 -3.42 -8.26
C GLN A 130 15.60 -1.96 -7.81
N LEU A 131 14.42 -1.44 -7.46
CA LEU A 131 14.30 -0.10 -6.85
C LEU A 131 15.06 -0.01 -5.53
N ILE A 132 14.92 -1.04 -4.67
CA ILE A 132 15.62 -1.12 -3.37
C ILE A 132 17.13 -1.22 -3.59
N GLU A 133 17.58 -2.04 -4.53
CA GLU A 133 19.00 -2.25 -4.85
C GLU A 133 19.72 -1.00 -5.36
N THR A 134 19.00 0.00 -5.86
CA THR A 134 19.60 1.28 -6.29
C THR A 134 20.28 2.05 -5.15
N GLY A 135 19.90 1.78 -3.90
CA GLY A 135 20.37 2.50 -2.71
C GLY A 135 19.86 3.94 -2.60
N LEU A 136 18.90 4.37 -3.44
CA LEU A 136 18.40 5.74 -3.45
C LEU A 136 17.42 6.06 -2.31
N PHE A 137 16.90 5.05 -1.62
CA PHE A 137 15.88 5.20 -0.57
C PHE A 137 16.44 5.43 0.85
N THR A 138 17.74 5.73 1.00
CA THR A 138 18.38 5.90 2.32
C THR A 138 17.85 7.07 3.15
N GLY A 139 17.20 8.06 2.53
CA GLY A 139 16.53 9.16 3.23
C GLY A 139 15.08 8.88 3.65
N PHE A 140 14.58 7.66 3.45
CA PHE A 140 13.24 7.26 3.87
C PHE A 140 13.28 6.56 5.24
N GLU A 141 12.38 6.93 6.13
CA GLU A 141 12.24 6.30 7.45
C GLU A 141 11.52 4.94 7.38
N ARG A 142 10.74 4.71 6.32
CA ARG A 142 9.86 3.55 6.20
C ARG A 142 9.61 3.16 4.74
N LEU A 143 9.78 1.89 4.43
CA LEU A 143 9.59 1.32 3.10
C LEU A 143 8.59 0.18 3.16
N HIS A 144 7.43 0.35 2.53
CA HIS A 144 6.47 -0.72 2.36
C HIS A 144 6.69 -1.42 1.03
N VAL A 145 6.24 -2.66 0.94
CA VAL A 145 6.30 -3.49 -0.27
C VAL A 145 4.97 -4.19 -0.48
N ALA A 146 4.63 -4.49 -1.74
CA ALA A 146 3.41 -5.24 -2.04
C ALA A 146 3.48 -6.71 -1.58
N GLY A 147 2.35 -7.23 -1.11
CA GLY A 147 2.08 -8.64 -0.82
C GLY A 147 0.84 -9.15 -1.55
N HIS A 148 0.83 -10.44 -1.88
CA HIS A 148 -0.22 -11.05 -2.69
C HIS A 148 -0.78 -12.30 -2.00
N PRO A 149 -1.76 -12.17 -1.10
CA PRO A 149 -2.29 -13.30 -0.33
C PRO A 149 -2.86 -14.43 -1.19
N GLU A 150 -3.42 -14.07 -2.34
CA GLU A 150 -4.04 -14.98 -3.32
C GLU A 150 -3.11 -15.30 -4.51
N GLY A 151 -1.82 -14.98 -4.40
CA GLY A 151 -0.85 -15.11 -5.48
C GLY A 151 -0.91 -13.98 -6.52
N ASN A 152 -0.02 -14.04 -7.51
CA ASN A 152 0.04 -13.05 -8.58
C ASN A 152 0.47 -13.70 -9.91
N ARG A 153 -0.46 -13.78 -10.86
CA ARG A 153 -0.25 -14.44 -12.17
C ARG A 153 0.69 -13.69 -13.11
N ASP A 154 0.92 -12.40 -12.87
CA ASP A 154 1.92 -11.63 -13.62
C ASP A 154 3.35 -11.95 -13.15
N ILE A 155 3.49 -12.54 -11.97
CA ILE A 155 4.75 -12.97 -11.37
C ILE A 155 4.91 -14.48 -11.55
N ASP A 156 4.01 -15.28 -10.98
CA ASP A 156 3.97 -16.74 -11.04
C ASP A 156 2.93 -17.18 -12.09
N LYS A 157 3.35 -17.29 -13.35
CA LYS A 157 2.46 -17.53 -14.51
C LYS A 157 1.73 -18.88 -14.48
N ASP A 158 2.32 -19.87 -13.82
CA ASP A 158 1.76 -21.20 -13.62
C ASP A 158 0.70 -21.25 -12.49
N GLY A 159 0.49 -20.13 -11.78
CA GLY A 159 -0.46 -20.03 -10.68
C GLY A 159 0.10 -20.51 -9.33
N GLY A 160 1.40 -20.82 -9.26
CA GLY A 160 2.10 -21.08 -8.01
C GLY A 160 2.39 -19.81 -7.20
N ASP A 161 3.20 -19.95 -6.16
CA ASP A 161 3.65 -18.84 -5.30
C ASP A 161 5.17 -18.80 -5.08
N ALA A 162 5.94 -19.52 -5.90
CA ALA A 162 7.37 -19.71 -5.69
C ALA A 162 8.16 -18.40 -5.82
N ILE A 163 7.89 -17.62 -6.87
CA ILE A 163 8.61 -16.36 -7.14
C ILE A 163 8.15 -15.27 -6.16
N VAL A 164 6.85 -15.15 -5.88
CA VAL A 164 6.38 -14.22 -4.83
C VAL A 164 6.94 -14.58 -3.44
N MET A 165 7.04 -15.86 -3.08
CA MET A 165 7.65 -16.28 -1.82
C MET A 165 9.15 -15.98 -1.79
N GLN A 166 9.87 -16.23 -2.88
CA GLN A 166 11.29 -15.89 -3.00
C GLN A 166 11.51 -14.37 -2.85
N ALA A 167 10.65 -13.56 -3.46
CA ALA A 167 10.70 -12.10 -3.32
C ALA A 167 10.44 -11.65 -1.88
N LEU A 168 9.52 -12.28 -1.16
CA LEU A 168 9.26 -11.99 0.26
C LEU A 168 10.45 -12.36 1.15
N LYS A 169 11.09 -13.51 0.91
CA LYS A 169 12.33 -13.89 1.62
C LYS A 169 13.46 -12.90 1.36
N TRP A 170 13.65 -12.49 0.11
CA TRP A 170 14.63 -11.45 -0.21
C TRP A 170 14.35 -10.13 0.53
N LYS A 171 13.08 -9.72 0.61
CA LYS A 171 12.66 -8.51 1.37
C LYS A 171 12.92 -8.68 2.87
N GLN A 172 12.69 -9.87 3.43
CA GLN A 172 13.04 -10.19 4.82
C GLN A 172 14.55 -10.08 5.06
N ASP A 173 15.37 -10.64 4.17
CA ASP A 173 16.83 -10.56 4.28
C ASP A 173 17.32 -9.12 4.19
N PHE A 174 16.70 -8.30 3.34
CA PHE A 174 16.95 -6.86 3.30
C PHE A 174 16.57 -6.17 4.63
N ALA A 175 15.40 -6.47 5.20
CA ALA A 175 15.00 -5.93 6.49
C ALA A 175 15.95 -6.33 7.63
N ASN A 176 16.49 -7.56 7.60
CA ASN A 176 17.40 -8.07 8.63
C ASN A 176 18.79 -7.40 8.60
N ARG A 177 19.24 -6.94 7.43
CA ARG A 177 20.58 -6.36 7.23
C ARG A 177 20.61 -4.84 7.19
N THR A 178 19.46 -4.19 7.40
CA THR A 178 19.33 -2.72 7.37
C THR A 178 18.51 -2.23 8.56
N ASP A 179 18.48 -0.92 8.75
CA ASP A 179 17.64 -0.22 9.73
C ASP A 179 16.28 0.23 9.16
N ALA A 180 15.98 -0.16 7.91
CA ALA A 180 14.75 0.22 7.22
C ALA A 180 13.52 -0.35 7.94
N LYS A 181 12.59 0.52 8.35
CA LYS A 181 11.29 0.07 8.86
C LYS A 181 10.44 -0.44 7.70
N MET A 182 10.24 -1.74 7.63
CA MET A 182 9.47 -2.36 6.56
C MET A 182 8.10 -2.88 7.01
N ALA A 183 7.17 -2.92 6.08
CA ALA A 183 5.91 -3.66 6.20
C ALA A 183 5.44 -4.11 4.81
N ILE A 184 4.64 -5.16 4.77
CA ILE A 184 4.00 -5.65 3.55
C ILE A 184 2.59 -5.06 3.52
N ALA A 185 2.22 -4.33 2.46
CA ALA A 185 0.85 -3.95 2.18
C ALA A 185 0.24 -4.96 1.21
N THR A 186 -0.83 -5.64 1.60
CA THR A 186 -1.45 -6.64 0.72
C THR A 186 -2.24 -5.97 -0.39
N GLN A 187 -2.34 -6.64 -1.55
CA GLN A 187 -3.43 -6.39 -2.49
C GLN A 187 -4.78 -6.53 -1.77
N PHE A 188 -5.82 -5.86 -2.28
CA PHE A 188 -7.17 -5.98 -1.73
C PHE A 188 -7.61 -7.44 -1.66
N CYS A 189 -8.15 -7.82 -0.51
CA CYS A 189 -8.76 -9.13 -0.29
C CYS A 189 -10.21 -8.95 0.16
N PHE A 190 -11.08 -9.85 -0.28
CA PHE A 190 -12.49 -9.86 0.11
C PHE A 190 -12.81 -10.92 1.17
N GLU A 191 -11.92 -11.88 1.37
CA GLU A 191 -12.07 -12.98 2.33
C GLU A 191 -10.88 -13.00 3.30
N SER A 192 -11.16 -13.22 4.58
CA SER A 192 -10.13 -13.27 5.62
C SER A 192 -9.34 -14.59 5.62
N GLY A 193 -9.98 -15.71 5.24
CA GLY A 193 -9.36 -17.04 5.23
C GLY A 193 -8.06 -17.10 4.41
N PRO A 194 -8.09 -16.73 3.10
CA PRO A 194 -6.89 -16.70 2.27
C PRO A 194 -5.76 -15.82 2.83
N VAL A 195 -6.10 -14.69 3.45
CA VAL A 195 -5.13 -13.79 4.08
C VAL A 195 -4.47 -14.44 5.30
N ILE A 196 -5.26 -15.04 6.19
CA ILE A 196 -4.75 -15.74 7.39
C ILE A 196 -3.84 -16.89 6.99
N ASP A 197 -4.27 -17.72 6.03
CA ASP A 197 -3.48 -18.85 5.55
C ASP A 197 -2.17 -18.38 4.93
N TRP A 198 -2.21 -17.30 4.13
CA TRP A 198 -1.00 -16.72 3.55
C TRP A 198 -0.04 -16.17 4.61
N VAL A 199 -0.54 -15.42 5.60
CA VAL A 199 0.28 -14.91 6.71
C VAL A 199 0.93 -16.07 7.47
N ASN A 200 0.19 -17.14 7.77
CA ASN A 200 0.73 -18.34 8.41
C ASN A 200 1.82 -19.01 7.56
N ARG A 201 1.63 -19.11 6.24
CA ARG A 201 2.62 -19.68 5.31
C ARG A 201 3.91 -18.86 5.26
N ILE A 202 3.83 -17.53 5.11
CA ILE A 202 5.03 -16.68 5.03
C ILE A 202 5.79 -16.67 6.36
N ASN A 203 5.09 -16.69 7.50
CA ASN A 203 5.69 -16.81 8.83
C ASN A 203 6.42 -18.14 8.99
N ALA A 204 5.80 -19.25 8.60
CA ALA A 204 6.44 -20.58 8.61
C ALA A 204 7.67 -20.65 7.68
N ALA A 205 7.71 -19.82 6.63
CA ALA A 205 8.83 -19.68 5.72
C ALA A 205 9.91 -18.68 6.19
N GLY A 206 9.78 -18.12 7.40
CA GLY A 206 10.76 -17.21 8.01
C GLY A 206 10.57 -15.72 7.67
N VAL A 207 9.48 -15.34 7.03
CA VAL A 207 9.14 -13.93 6.74
C VAL A 207 8.28 -13.39 7.87
N SER A 208 8.82 -12.47 8.65
CA SER A 208 8.20 -11.86 9.84
C SER A 208 7.99 -10.34 9.71
N ILE A 209 8.28 -9.75 8.55
CA ILE A 209 7.94 -8.35 8.25
C ILE A 209 6.43 -8.13 8.54
N PRO A 210 6.05 -7.04 9.26
CA PRO A 210 4.66 -6.75 9.57
C PRO A 210 3.76 -6.69 8.33
N VAL A 211 2.56 -7.28 8.41
CA VAL A 211 1.58 -7.28 7.32
C VAL A 211 0.46 -6.27 7.62
N HIS A 212 0.22 -5.38 6.67
CA HIS A 212 -0.91 -4.46 6.64
C HIS A 212 -1.91 -4.98 5.61
N ILE A 213 -3.11 -5.33 6.07
CA ILE A 213 -4.14 -5.93 5.24
C ILE A 213 -4.87 -4.83 4.46
N GLY A 214 -4.77 -4.89 3.14
CA GLY A 214 -5.53 -4.04 2.22
C GLY A 214 -6.98 -4.49 2.15
N VAL A 215 -7.90 -3.60 2.51
CA VAL A 215 -9.35 -3.84 2.44
C VAL A 215 -9.97 -2.85 1.46
N ALA A 216 -10.78 -3.35 0.54
CA ALA A 216 -11.54 -2.48 -0.35
C ALA A 216 -12.57 -1.68 0.48
N GLY A 217 -12.57 -0.37 0.31
CA GLY A 217 -13.58 0.50 0.94
C GLY A 217 -14.99 0.13 0.49
N PRO A 218 -16.01 0.35 1.34
CA PRO A 218 -17.41 0.13 0.95
C PRO A 218 -17.78 1.03 -0.24
N ALA A 219 -18.54 0.46 -1.17
CA ALA A 219 -19.08 1.15 -2.35
C ALA A 219 -20.31 2.01 -2.00
#